data_AF-A0A1R1LKA1-F1
#
_entry.id   AF-A0A1R1LKA1-F1
#
_cell.length_a   1.000
_cell.length_b   1.000
_cell.length_c   1.000
_cell.angle_alpha   90.00
_cell.angle_beta   90.00
_cell.angle_gamma   90.00
#
_symmetry.space_group_name_H-M   'P 1'
#
loop_
_entity.id
_entity.type
_entity.pdbx_description
1 polymer ?
#
loop_
_entity_poly.entity_id
_entity_poly.type
_entity_poly.pdbx_seq_one_letter_code
_entity_poly.pdbx_strand_id
1 'polypeptide(L)'
;MPINILGSSEPELVLYLPNPPLLPSEQLMGASGSGLNIPELIELNGNHWRKILTILAKICAPDGDWRQYRDHQLLKQKEAVCFGDSLLSQPAQHLVAGKASWERLGLETHDFVAVDDQQRAWKRDQVFLVPYLDYRQFPNALVDKIKHCLNVT
;
A
#
# COMPACT_ATOMS: atom_id res chain seq x y z
N MET A 1 17.69 -9.23 10.44
CA MET A 1 17.44 -7.84 10.00
C MET A 1 15.93 -7.68 9.82
N PRO A 2 15.29 -6.62 10.32
CA PRO A 2 13.89 -6.37 10.02
C PRO A 2 13.72 -6.14 8.51
N ILE A 3 12.60 -6.59 7.96
CA ILE A 3 12.25 -6.39 6.56
C ILE A 3 11.81 -4.93 6.40
N ASN A 4 12.52 -4.18 5.57
CA ASN A 4 12.19 -2.78 5.31
C ASN A 4 11.23 -2.60 4.13
N ILE A 5 11.23 -3.54 3.18
CA ILE A 5 10.39 -3.49 1.97
C ILE A 5 9.88 -4.90 1.65
N LEU A 6 8.62 -5.00 1.26
CA LEU A 6 7.96 -6.22 0.79
C LEU A 6 7.38 -6.00 -0.61
N GLY A 7 7.79 -6.77 -1.61
CA GLY A 7 7.19 -6.75 -2.95
C GLY A 7 8.21 -6.45 -4.06
N SER A 8 7.79 -5.70 -5.08
CA SER A 8 8.64 -5.38 -6.23
C SER A 8 9.90 -4.60 -5.84
N SER A 9 11.02 -4.86 -6.53
CA SER A 9 12.25 -4.06 -6.43
C SER A 9 12.19 -2.78 -7.26
N GLU A 10 11.29 -2.70 -8.24
CA GLU A 10 11.06 -1.53 -9.10
C GLU A 10 9.57 -1.15 -9.09
N PRO A 11 8.99 -0.79 -7.93
CA PRO A 11 7.56 -0.54 -7.85
C PRO A 11 7.16 0.78 -8.51
N GLU A 12 6.02 0.75 -9.21
CA GLU A 12 5.30 1.93 -9.68
C GLU A 12 4.46 2.56 -8.55
N LEU A 13 4.06 1.75 -7.55
CA LEU A 13 3.32 2.19 -6.37
C LEU A 13 3.93 1.63 -5.08
N VAL A 14 4.19 2.51 -4.11
CA VAL A 14 4.73 2.13 -2.79
C VAL A 14 3.72 2.48 -1.70
N LEU A 15 3.24 1.48 -0.97
CA LEU A 15 2.43 1.65 0.23
C LEU A 15 3.34 1.77 1.47
N TYR A 16 3.19 2.82 2.26
CA TYR A 16 3.94 2.98 3.51
C TYR A 16 3.07 2.66 4.72
N LEU A 17 3.56 1.73 5.55
CA LEU A 17 2.89 1.25 6.76
C LEU A 17 3.88 1.26 7.94
N PRO A 18 3.39 1.27 9.19
CA PRO A 18 4.26 1.33 10.36
C PRO A 18 4.83 -0.04 10.76
N ASN A 19 4.12 -1.14 10.46
CA ASN A 19 4.47 -2.48 10.95
C ASN A 19 4.47 -3.49 9.80
N PRO A 20 5.53 -4.29 9.63
CA PRO A 20 5.56 -5.38 8.67
C PRO A 20 4.60 -6.53 9.05
N PRO A 21 4.18 -7.37 8.08
CA PRO A 21 3.49 -8.61 8.39
C PRO A 21 4.45 -9.62 9.00
N LEU A 22 3.89 -10.61 9.69
CA LEU A 22 4.55 -11.89 9.86
C LEU A 22 4.72 -12.53 8.47
N LEU A 23 5.92 -13.01 8.16
CA LEU A 23 6.17 -13.80 6.96
C LEU A 23 6.52 -15.25 7.36
N PRO A 24 6.09 -16.26 6.58
CA PRO A 24 6.61 -17.61 6.69
C PRO A 24 8.14 -17.64 6.56
N SER A 25 8.79 -18.56 7.28
CA SER A 25 10.25 -18.69 7.35
C SER A 25 10.93 -18.76 5.98
N GLU A 26 10.26 -19.39 4.99
CA GLU A 26 10.77 -19.56 3.63
C GLU A 26 10.70 -18.26 2.80
N GLN A 27 9.77 -17.35 3.12
CA GLN A 27 9.60 -16.05 2.46
C GLN A 27 10.49 -14.95 3.05
N LEU A 28 11.10 -15.17 4.22
CA LEU A 28 12.07 -14.25 4.83
C LEU A 28 13.34 -14.07 3.98
N MET A 29 13.73 -15.09 3.20
CA MET A 29 14.90 -15.04 2.33
C MET A 29 14.65 -14.33 0.99
N GLY A 30 13.37 -14.07 0.65
CA GLY A 30 12.95 -13.59 -0.66
C GLY A 30 11.92 -12.46 -0.56
N ALA A 31 12.20 -11.41 0.21
CA ALA A 31 11.35 -10.21 0.28
C ALA A 31 11.12 -9.52 -1.09
N SER A 32 11.82 -9.97 -2.14
CA SER A 32 11.54 -9.73 -3.55
C SER A 32 10.26 -10.46 -4.00
N GLY A 33 9.32 -9.72 -4.59
CA GLY A 33 7.93 -10.11 -4.83
C GLY A 33 7.63 -11.46 -5.53
N SER A 34 8.59 -12.14 -6.16
CA SER A 34 8.34 -13.39 -6.90
C SER A 34 7.98 -14.59 -6.01
N GLY A 35 8.41 -14.60 -4.75
CA GLY A 35 8.16 -15.69 -3.80
C GLY A 35 6.94 -15.50 -2.89
N LEU A 36 6.22 -14.38 -2.99
CA LEU A 36 5.14 -14.04 -2.06
C LEU A 36 3.84 -14.78 -2.38
N ASN A 37 3.32 -15.48 -1.37
CA ASN A 37 1.99 -16.09 -1.38
C ASN A 37 1.01 -15.24 -0.56
N ILE A 38 0.21 -14.41 -1.24
CA ILE A 38 -0.72 -13.48 -0.58
C ILE A 38 -1.80 -14.21 0.25
N PRO A 39 -2.46 -15.28 -0.24
CA PRO A 39 -3.36 -16.08 0.59
C PRO A 39 -2.74 -16.58 1.91
N GLU A 40 -1.52 -17.11 1.85
CA GLU A 40 -0.80 -17.61 3.04
C GLU A 40 -0.43 -16.47 4.00
N LEU A 41 0.01 -15.32 3.47
CA LEU A 41 0.27 -14.12 4.27
C LEU A 41 -1.00 -13.67 5.01
N ILE A 42 -2.15 -13.69 4.32
CA ILE A 42 -3.45 -13.36 4.90
C ILE A 42 -3.83 -14.36 6.00
N GLU A 43 -3.60 -15.65 5.80
CA GLU A 43 -3.88 -16.68 6.79
C GLU A 43 -3.04 -16.46 8.06
N LEU A 44 -1.74 -16.22 7.90
CA LEU A 44 -0.79 -16.01 9.00
C LEU A 44 -1.06 -14.73 9.81
N ASN A 45 -1.51 -13.67 9.15
CA ASN A 45 -1.70 -12.35 9.77
C ASN A 45 -3.17 -12.00 10.07
N GLY A 46 -4.11 -12.82 9.61
CA GLY A 46 -5.53 -12.70 9.85
C GLY A 46 -6.19 -11.45 9.26
N ASN A 47 -7.23 -10.97 9.94
CA ASN A 47 -8.12 -9.92 9.45
C ASN A 47 -7.41 -8.58 9.18
N HIS A 48 -6.30 -8.32 9.85
CA HIS A 48 -5.59 -7.06 9.72
C HIS A 48 -5.00 -6.89 8.31
N TRP A 49 -4.08 -7.80 7.93
CA TRP A 49 -3.45 -7.77 6.62
C TRP A 49 -4.39 -8.11 5.47
N ARG A 50 -5.44 -8.93 5.71
CA ARG A 50 -6.50 -9.13 4.73
C ARG A 50 -7.14 -7.83 4.26
N LYS A 51 -7.42 -6.90 5.18
CA LYS A 51 -8.04 -5.60 4.86
C LYS A 51 -7.10 -4.74 4.01
N ILE A 52 -5.85 -4.62 4.45
CA ILE A 52 -4.80 -3.85 3.79
C ILE A 52 -4.64 -4.32 2.34
N LEU A 53 -4.37 -5.61 2.14
CA LEU A 53 -4.14 -6.19 0.82
C LEU A 53 -5.39 -6.13 -0.07
N THR A 54 -6.58 -6.27 0.51
CA THR A 54 -7.84 -6.15 -0.25
C THR A 54 -8.06 -4.71 -0.74
N ILE A 55 -7.81 -3.70 0.09
CA ILE A 55 -7.96 -2.30 -0.32
C ILE A 55 -6.90 -1.94 -1.36
N LEU A 56 -5.64 -2.35 -1.15
CA LEU A 56 -4.57 -2.12 -2.12
C LEU A 56 -4.88 -2.79 -3.47
N ALA A 57 -5.37 -4.04 -3.47
CA ALA A 57 -5.77 -4.71 -4.70
C ALA A 57 -6.92 -4.01 -5.42
N LYS A 58 -7.90 -3.45 -4.70
CA LYS A 58 -8.99 -2.67 -5.31
C LYS A 58 -8.48 -1.39 -5.98
N ILE A 59 -7.45 -0.77 -5.43
CA ILE A 59 -6.80 0.40 -6.01
C ILE A 59 -6.04 -0.02 -7.29
N CYS A 60 -5.25 -1.09 -7.24
CA CYS A 60 -4.34 -1.47 -8.31
C CYS A 60 -4.96 -2.29 -9.45
N ALA A 61 -6.02 -3.07 -9.19
CA ALA A 61 -6.52 -4.01 -10.19
C ALA A 61 -7.07 -3.28 -11.44
N PRO A 62 -6.55 -3.56 -12.65
CA PRO A 62 -6.96 -2.84 -13.86
C PRO A 62 -8.43 -3.11 -14.21
N ASP A 63 -8.83 -4.38 -14.23
CA ASP A 63 -10.13 -4.83 -14.77
C ASP A 63 -11.21 -5.06 -13.71
N GLY A 64 -11.02 -4.53 -12.49
CA GLY A 64 -11.97 -4.64 -11.39
C GLY A 64 -12.03 -6.01 -10.71
N ASP A 65 -11.42 -7.07 -11.25
CA ASP A 65 -11.20 -8.34 -10.54
C ASP A 65 -10.06 -8.25 -9.54
N TRP A 66 -10.31 -7.48 -8.49
CA TRP A 66 -9.36 -7.27 -7.41
C TRP A 66 -9.09 -8.54 -6.60
N ARG A 67 -9.95 -9.57 -6.66
CA ARG A 67 -9.72 -10.83 -5.93
C ARG A 67 -8.63 -11.63 -6.59
N GLN A 68 -8.77 -11.87 -7.90
CA GLN A 68 -7.74 -12.55 -8.67
C GLN A 68 -6.43 -11.76 -8.65
N TYR A 69 -6.51 -10.43 -8.77
CA TYR A 69 -5.35 -9.57 -8.67
C TYR A 69 -4.63 -9.68 -7.32
N ARG A 70 -5.37 -9.59 -6.20
CA ARG A 70 -4.83 -9.71 -4.84
C ARG A 70 -4.08 -11.03 -4.66
N ASP A 71 -4.69 -12.13 -5.06
CA ASP A 71 -4.18 -13.46 -4.71
C ASP A 71 -3.01 -13.87 -5.61
N HIS A 72 -2.96 -13.37 -6.85
CA HIS A 72 -2.00 -13.85 -7.84
C HIS A 72 -0.97 -12.82 -8.32
N GLN A 73 -1.25 -11.52 -8.27
CA GLN A 73 -0.43 -10.48 -8.91
C GLN A 73 0.11 -9.41 -7.95
N LEU A 74 -0.69 -9.01 -6.95
CA LEU A 74 -0.36 -7.93 -6.02
C LEU A 74 1.00 -8.17 -5.33
N LEU A 75 1.84 -7.12 -5.26
CA LEU A 75 3.21 -7.13 -4.71
C LEU A 75 4.23 -7.96 -5.51
N LYS A 76 3.85 -8.60 -6.62
CA LYS A 76 4.79 -9.40 -7.43
C LYS A 76 5.40 -8.63 -8.59
N GLN A 77 4.79 -7.52 -8.99
CA GLN A 77 5.16 -6.79 -10.21
C GLN A 77 5.36 -5.29 -9.95
N LYS A 78 4.29 -4.57 -9.62
CA LYS A 78 4.27 -3.09 -9.64
C LYS A 78 4.18 -2.46 -8.27
N GLU A 79 3.81 -3.21 -7.25
CA GLU A 79 3.65 -2.69 -5.89
C GLU A 79 4.75 -3.15 -4.96
N ALA A 80 5.06 -2.28 -3.99
CA ALA A 80 5.77 -2.67 -2.78
C ALA A 80 5.12 -2.06 -1.55
N VAL A 81 5.40 -2.65 -0.38
CA VAL A 81 5.10 -2.06 0.93
C VAL A 81 6.41 -1.70 1.60
N CYS A 82 6.56 -0.45 2.02
CA CYS A 82 7.73 0.06 2.71
C CYS A 82 7.43 0.33 4.20
N PHE A 83 8.35 -0.09 5.06
CA PHE A 83 8.31 0.10 6.51
C PHE A 83 9.46 0.98 7.01
N GLY A 84 10.37 1.41 6.12
CA GLY A 84 11.52 2.27 6.44
C GLY A 84 11.16 3.75 6.54
N ASP A 85 11.97 4.54 7.24
CA ASP A 85 11.66 5.90 7.73
C ASP A 85 11.87 7.03 6.72
N SER A 86 11.95 6.69 5.44
CA SER A 86 12.06 7.67 4.35
C SER A 86 11.27 7.21 3.13
N LEU A 87 10.78 8.17 2.34
CA LEU A 87 10.26 7.88 1.01
C LEU A 87 11.40 7.30 0.14
N LEU A 88 11.07 6.28 -0.66
CA LEU A 88 12.02 5.70 -1.61
C LEU A 88 12.33 6.70 -2.73
N SER A 89 13.60 6.85 -3.10
CA SER A 89 14.06 7.84 -4.09
C SER A 89 13.86 7.42 -5.55
N GLN A 90 12.77 6.71 -5.84
CA GLN A 90 12.46 6.14 -7.15
C GLN A 90 11.23 6.80 -7.77
N PRO A 91 11.05 6.78 -9.11
CA PRO A 91 9.92 7.40 -9.78
C PRO A 91 8.63 6.58 -9.59
N ALA A 92 8.10 6.57 -8.37
CA ALA A 92 6.90 5.84 -7.97
C ALA A 92 5.83 6.78 -7.43
N GLN A 93 4.58 6.32 -7.43
CA GLN A 93 3.53 6.87 -6.58
C GLN A 93 3.74 6.41 -5.13
N HIS A 94 3.55 7.29 -4.16
CA HIS A 94 3.74 7.00 -2.75
C HIS A 94 2.42 7.12 -2.00
N LEU A 95 1.88 5.99 -1.52
CA LEU A 95 0.65 5.93 -0.75
C LEU A 95 1.00 5.76 0.73
N VAL A 96 0.97 6.85 1.50
CA VAL A 96 1.33 6.84 2.92
C VAL A 96 0.07 6.68 3.78
N ALA A 97 -0.06 5.51 4.42
CA ALA A 97 -1.29 5.11 5.07
C ALA A 97 -1.25 5.25 6.60
N GLY A 98 -2.18 6.05 7.11
CA GLY A 98 -2.42 6.29 8.54
C GLY A 98 -1.45 7.30 9.17
N LYS A 99 -1.94 8.02 10.19
CA LYS A 99 -1.21 9.08 10.89
C LYS A 99 0.16 8.67 11.40
N ALA A 100 0.29 7.46 11.93
CA ALA A 100 1.58 6.94 12.39
C ALA A 100 2.64 6.89 11.26
N SER A 101 2.24 6.58 10.02
CA SER A 101 3.15 6.61 8.87
C SER A 101 3.44 8.03 8.40
N TRP A 102 2.47 8.95 8.49
CA TRP A 102 2.67 10.35 8.15
C TRP A 102 3.70 10.99 9.08
N GLU A 103 3.50 10.84 10.39
CA GLU A 103 4.40 11.33 11.44
C GLU A 103 5.79 10.73 11.30
N ARG A 104 5.88 9.40 11.10
CA ARG A 104 7.14 8.68 10.91
C ARG A 104 7.94 9.19 9.71
N LEU A 105 7.26 9.66 8.66
CA LEU A 105 7.90 10.21 7.46
C LEU A 105 7.99 11.74 7.46
N GLY A 106 7.57 12.42 8.55
CA GLY A 106 7.59 13.87 8.66
C GLY A 106 6.67 14.57 7.65
N LEU A 107 5.52 13.98 7.32
CA LEU A 107 4.57 14.52 6.35
C LEU A 107 3.35 15.11 7.04
N GLU A 108 3.00 16.35 6.70
CA GLU A 108 1.84 17.05 7.22
C GLU A 108 0.85 17.44 6.12
N THR A 109 -0.45 17.41 6.42
CA THR A 109 -1.50 17.64 5.43
C THR A 109 -1.59 19.08 4.95
N HIS A 110 -1.01 20.05 5.66
CA HIS A 110 -1.11 21.48 5.31
C HIS A 110 -0.40 21.83 3.99
N ASP A 111 0.58 21.03 3.59
CA ASP A 111 1.27 21.15 2.30
C ASP A 111 0.57 20.42 1.15
N PHE A 112 -0.54 19.73 1.43
CA PHE A 112 -1.21 18.85 0.48
C PHE A 112 -2.61 19.37 0.13
N VAL A 113 -3.07 19.03 -1.06
CA VAL A 113 -4.44 19.34 -1.52
C VAL A 113 -5.35 18.17 -1.20
N ALA A 114 -6.52 18.43 -0.62
CA ALA A 114 -7.52 17.39 -0.35
C ALA A 114 -7.98 16.72 -1.66
N VAL A 115 -8.00 15.39 -1.67
CA VAL A 115 -8.46 14.56 -2.80
C VAL A 115 -9.96 14.30 -2.75
N ASP A 116 -10.55 14.42 -1.56
CA ASP A 116 -11.98 14.24 -1.37
C ASP A 116 -12.60 15.32 -0.49
N ASP A 117 -13.90 15.56 -0.70
CA ASP A 117 -14.66 16.61 -0.02
C ASP A 117 -14.75 16.40 1.49
N GLN A 118 -14.58 15.17 1.95
CA GLN A 118 -14.56 14.81 3.37
C GLN A 118 -13.16 14.95 3.98
N GLN A 119 -12.16 15.41 3.22
CA GLN A 119 -10.78 15.61 3.66
C GLN A 119 -10.23 14.38 4.40
N ARG A 120 -10.42 13.20 3.81
CA ARG A 120 -9.89 11.93 4.29
C ARG A 120 -8.55 11.61 3.63
N ALA A 121 -8.32 12.10 2.42
CA ALA A 121 -7.08 11.91 1.69
C ALA A 121 -6.54 13.22 1.13
N TRP A 122 -5.22 13.31 1.00
CA TRP A 122 -4.51 14.49 0.50
C TRP A 122 -3.42 14.08 -0.49
N LYS A 123 -3.13 14.95 -1.46
CA LYS A 123 -2.12 14.73 -2.51
C LYS A 123 -1.18 15.93 -2.64
N ARG A 124 0.11 15.65 -2.81
CA ARG A 124 1.16 16.58 -3.23
C ARG A 124 2.11 15.83 -4.14
N ASP A 125 2.27 16.28 -5.37
CA ASP A 125 3.06 15.59 -6.41
C ASP A 125 2.67 14.10 -6.53
N GLN A 126 3.64 13.21 -6.33
CA GLN A 126 3.47 11.75 -6.38
C GLN A 126 3.08 11.15 -5.01
N VAL A 127 2.91 11.97 -3.97
CA VAL A 127 2.67 11.52 -2.59
C VAL A 127 1.21 11.72 -2.22
N PHE A 128 0.61 10.66 -1.67
CA PHE A 128 -0.74 10.61 -1.17
C PHE A 128 -0.71 10.30 0.32
N LEU A 129 -1.32 11.16 1.13
CA LEU A 129 -1.62 10.87 2.53
C LEU A 129 -3.04 10.32 2.59
N VAL A 130 -3.20 9.10 3.09
CA VAL A 130 -4.50 8.43 3.16
C VAL A 130 -4.75 7.83 4.54
N PRO A 131 -6.01 7.60 4.94
CA PRO A 131 -6.31 6.92 6.18
C PRO A 131 -5.70 5.52 6.19
N TYR A 132 -5.69 4.89 7.35
CA TYR A 132 -5.25 3.50 7.42
C TYR A 132 -6.15 2.62 6.55
N LEU A 133 -5.59 1.60 5.88
CA LEU A 133 -6.33 0.71 5.00
C LEU A 133 -7.20 -0.28 5.83
N ASP A 134 -8.25 0.24 6.44
CA ASP A 134 -9.31 -0.47 7.16
C ASP A 134 -10.66 -0.02 6.60
N TYR A 135 -11.62 -0.94 6.41
CA TYR A 135 -12.89 -0.64 5.77
C TYR A 135 -13.73 0.44 6.46
N ARG A 136 -13.49 0.72 7.76
CA ARG A 136 -14.16 1.82 8.48
C ARG A 136 -13.61 3.19 8.10
N GLN A 137 -12.35 3.25 7.68
CA GLN A 137 -11.65 4.49 7.33
C GLN A 137 -11.52 4.68 5.82
N PHE A 138 -11.55 3.59 5.06
CA PHE A 138 -11.26 3.54 3.63
C PHE A 138 -12.43 2.90 2.84
N PRO A 139 -13.55 3.63 2.67
CA PRO A 139 -14.71 3.12 1.94
C PRO A 139 -14.43 3.00 0.44
N ASN A 140 -15.25 2.23 -0.29
CA ASN A 140 -15.10 2.04 -1.75
C ASN A 140 -15.05 3.39 -2.50
N ALA A 141 -15.85 4.38 -2.11
CA ALA A 141 -15.81 5.70 -2.74
C ALA A 141 -14.44 6.39 -2.62
N LEU A 142 -13.69 6.14 -1.53
CA LEU A 142 -12.32 6.64 -1.40
C LEU A 142 -11.34 5.80 -2.23
N VAL A 143 -11.56 4.48 -2.35
CA VAL A 143 -10.80 3.63 -3.29
C VAL A 143 -10.92 4.17 -4.71
N ASP A 144 -12.13 4.45 -5.16
CA ASP A 144 -12.38 4.94 -6.51
C ASP A 144 -11.71 6.30 -6.75
N LYS A 145 -11.81 7.22 -5.78
CA LYS A 145 -11.12 8.53 -5.85
C LYS A 145 -9.61 8.39 -5.93
N ILE A 146 -9.00 7.58 -5.05
CA ILE A 146 -7.55 7.36 -5.06
C ILE A 146 -7.11 6.71 -6.37
N LYS A 147 -7.82 5.67 -6.82
CA LYS A 147 -7.54 5.00 -8.08
C LYS A 147 -7.54 5.97 -9.27
N HIS A 148 -8.50 6.90 -9.32
CA HIS A 148 -8.60 7.88 -10.40
C HIS A 148 -7.49 8.95 -10.37
N CYS A 149 -6.92 9.22 -9.20
CA CYS A 149 -5.83 10.19 -9.04
C CYS A 149 -4.43 9.62 -9.23
N LEU A 150 -4.31 8.29 -9.18
CA LEU A 150 -3.08 7.55 -9.41
C LEU A 150 -2.84 7.38 -10.91
N ASN A 151 -1.63 7.63 -11.36
CA ASN A 151 -1.21 7.40 -12.74
C ASN A 151 -0.60 5.99 -12.93
N VAL A 152 -1.15 4.98 -12.26
CA VAL A 152 -0.66 3.60 -12.38
C VAL A 152 -1.32 3.01 -13.62
N THR A 153 -0.52 2.65 -14.64
CA THR A 153 -0.98 2.16 -15.95
C THR A 153 -0.90 0.65 -16.02
#